data_AF-A0A6N9C406-F1
#
_entry.id   AF-A0A6N9C406-F1
#
_cell.length_a   1.000
_cell.length_b   1.000
_cell.length_c   1.000
_cell.angle_alpha   90.00
_cell.angle_beta   90.00
_cell.angle_gamma   90.00
#
_symmetry.space_group_name_H-M   'P 1'
#
loop_
_entity.id
_entity.type
_entity.pdbx_description
1 polymer ?
#
loop_
_entity_poly.entity_id
_entity_poly.type
_entity_poly.pdbx_seq_one_letter_code
_entity_poly.pdbx_strand_id
1 'polypeptide(L)'
;MMTRDNHLHHYGDYAITNWRLNLKLSISILLISVLLPLLLVGCGRIANTFVMKGEYKAPALPKTELATIQVNTAGGWLRRLNQFALRIDGRLALDEKIDVDEDITIKEILVSPGQHNMSVRIIYRSFDDVIPQPHQIVTGFSADVEAGGSYLLRGEFSPSVGGELSFKSWLADTNTGKDVSKKNILERMKFKVEE
;
A
#
# COMPACT_ATOMS: atom_id res chain seq x y z
N MET A 1 -5.63 -66.47 -64.26
CA MET A 1 -6.21 -65.55 -65.26
C MET A 1 -6.29 -64.17 -64.60
N MET A 2 -5.85 -63.13 -65.33
CA MET A 2 -5.82 -61.70 -64.95
C MET A 2 -7.19 -61.25 -64.35
N THR A 3 -7.31 -60.25 -63.48
CA THR A 3 -7.06 -58.81 -63.76
C THR A 3 -7.26 -57.93 -62.50
N ARG A 4 -6.40 -56.90 -62.42
CA ARG A 4 -6.64 -55.46 -62.13
C ARG A 4 -7.28 -54.96 -60.83
N ASP A 5 -6.49 -54.09 -60.20
CA ASP A 5 -6.78 -52.68 -59.85
C ASP A 5 -8.06 -52.35 -59.09
N ASN A 6 -7.88 -51.83 -57.87
CA ASN A 6 -8.35 -50.48 -57.58
C ASN A 6 -7.54 -49.86 -56.43
N HIS A 7 -6.58 -49.04 -56.84
CA HIS A 7 -6.12 -47.88 -56.08
C HIS A 7 -7.28 -46.87 -56.02
N LEU A 8 -7.74 -46.48 -54.83
CA LEU A 8 -8.29 -45.14 -54.62
C LEU A 8 -8.29 -44.75 -53.13
N HIS A 9 -7.36 -43.84 -52.84
CA HIS A 9 -7.47 -42.71 -51.92
C HIS A 9 -8.27 -42.86 -50.62
N HIS A 10 -7.52 -43.00 -49.51
CA HIS A 10 -7.89 -42.37 -48.24
C HIS A 10 -6.67 -41.65 -47.63
N TYR A 11 -6.19 -40.63 -48.35
CA TYR A 11 -5.40 -39.55 -47.76
C TYR A 11 -6.38 -38.50 -47.25
N GLY A 12 -6.88 -38.67 -46.02
CA GLY A 12 -7.86 -37.75 -45.43
C GLY A 12 -7.63 -37.44 -43.95
N ASP A 13 -7.12 -38.39 -43.15
CA ASP A 13 -7.30 -38.29 -41.70
C ASP A 13 -6.02 -38.03 -40.88
N TYR A 14 -4.84 -38.07 -41.49
CA TYR A 14 -3.57 -37.93 -40.75
C TYR A 14 -3.00 -36.50 -40.72
N ALA A 15 -3.48 -35.58 -41.57
CA ALA A 15 -3.00 -34.20 -41.58
C ALA A 15 -3.73 -33.29 -40.57
N ILE A 16 -5.00 -33.59 -40.26
CA ILE A 16 -5.84 -32.73 -39.40
C ILE A 16 -5.54 -32.96 -37.90
N THR A 17 -5.04 -34.14 -37.54
CA THR A 17 -4.78 -34.55 -36.15
C THR A 17 -3.50 -33.93 -35.58
N ASN A 18 -2.42 -33.80 -36.37
CA ASN A 18 -1.16 -33.23 -35.89
C ASN A 18 -1.20 -31.70 -35.71
N TRP A 19 -1.97 -30.96 -36.50
CA TRP A 19 -2.11 -29.52 -36.31
C TRP A 19 -2.98 -29.18 -35.09
N ARG A 20 -4.03 -29.97 -34.82
CA ARG A 20 -4.90 -29.76 -33.64
C ARG A 20 -4.19 -30.08 -32.31
N LEU A 21 -3.26 -31.04 -32.30
CA LEU A 21 -2.49 -31.38 -31.09
C LEU A 21 -1.43 -30.31 -30.76
N ASN A 22 -0.70 -29.81 -31.76
CA ASN A 22 0.31 -28.76 -31.53
C ASN A 22 -0.31 -27.39 -31.17
N LEU A 23 -1.50 -27.06 -31.69
CA LEU A 23 -2.18 -25.80 -31.35
C LEU A 23 -2.74 -25.83 -29.91
N LYS A 24 -3.26 -26.97 -29.46
CA LYS A 24 -3.77 -27.15 -28.08
C LYS A 24 -2.65 -27.09 -27.03
N LEU A 25 -1.51 -27.73 -27.29
CA LEU A 25 -0.34 -27.68 -26.39
C LEU A 25 0.24 -26.27 -26.29
N SER A 26 0.29 -25.54 -27.40
CA SER A 26 0.82 -24.17 -27.43
C SER A 26 -0.05 -23.18 -26.66
N ILE A 27 -1.38 -23.28 -26.74
CA ILE A 27 -2.30 -22.39 -26.01
C ILE A 27 -2.24 -22.64 -24.50
N SER A 28 -2.15 -23.90 -24.05
CA SER A 28 -2.03 -24.23 -22.63
C SER A 28 -0.72 -23.70 -22.02
N ILE A 29 0.39 -23.77 -22.76
CA ILE A 29 1.69 -23.25 -22.30
C ILE A 29 1.70 -21.71 -22.31
N LEU A 30 1.03 -21.06 -23.26
CA LEU A 30 0.91 -19.60 -23.30
C LEU A 30 -0.02 -19.07 -22.20
N LEU A 31 -1.13 -19.77 -21.92
CA LEU A 31 -2.02 -19.42 -20.81
C LEU A 31 -1.30 -19.59 -19.46
N ILE A 32 -0.55 -20.68 -19.24
CA ILE A 32 0.19 -20.87 -17.97
C ILE A 32 1.34 -19.86 -17.84
N SER A 33 2.11 -19.61 -18.90
CA SER A 33 3.26 -18.70 -18.82
C SER A 33 2.87 -17.21 -18.73
N VAL A 34 1.67 -16.82 -19.18
CA VAL A 34 1.18 -15.44 -19.08
C VAL A 34 0.25 -15.22 -17.89
N LEU A 35 -0.67 -16.14 -17.57
CA LEU A 35 -1.59 -15.96 -16.43
C LEU A 35 -0.94 -16.21 -15.08
N LEU A 36 0.03 -17.12 -14.97
CA LEU A 36 0.66 -17.41 -13.67
C LEU A 36 1.48 -16.22 -13.13
N PRO A 37 2.29 -15.49 -13.94
CA PRO A 37 2.90 -14.24 -13.47
C PRO A 37 1.86 -13.13 -13.25
N LEU A 38 0.77 -13.06 -14.02
CA LEU A 38 -0.29 -12.07 -13.77
C LEU A 38 -1.05 -12.34 -12.45
N LEU A 39 -1.26 -13.60 -12.07
CA LEU A 39 -1.87 -13.99 -10.78
C LEU A 39 -0.93 -13.74 -9.60
N LEU A 40 0.37 -13.94 -9.77
CA LEU A 40 1.38 -13.65 -8.74
C LEU A 40 1.68 -12.15 -8.58
N VAL A 41 1.54 -11.36 -9.65
CA VAL A 41 1.68 -9.90 -9.61
C VAL A 41 0.38 -9.23 -9.13
N GLY A 42 -0.79 -9.83 -9.39
CA GLY A 42 -2.10 -9.21 -9.16
C GLY A 42 -2.73 -9.39 -7.78
N CYS A 43 -2.54 -10.52 -7.08
CA CYS A 43 -3.35 -10.81 -5.88
C CYS A 43 -2.58 -10.92 -4.55
N GLY A 44 -1.25 -10.97 -4.54
CA GLY A 44 -0.46 -11.16 -3.31
C GLY A 44 0.42 -9.98 -2.92
N ARG A 45 0.93 -9.21 -3.89
CA ARG A 45 1.95 -8.18 -3.64
C ARG A 45 1.38 -6.84 -3.20
N ILE A 46 0.10 -6.55 -3.43
CA ILE A 46 -0.45 -5.25 -3.01
C ILE A 46 -0.92 -5.31 -1.55
N ALA A 47 -1.39 -6.47 -1.07
CA ALA A 47 -1.83 -6.64 0.31
C ALA A 47 -0.70 -7.05 1.28
N ASN A 48 0.22 -7.95 0.89
CA ASN A 48 1.25 -8.45 1.81
C ASN A 48 2.49 -7.56 1.95
N THR A 49 2.73 -6.61 1.04
CA THR A 49 3.92 -5.75 1.12
C THR A 49 3.77 -4.67 2.21
N PHE A 50 2.55 -4.44 2.73
CA PHE A 50 2.27 -3.38 3.70
C PHE A 50 1.95 -3.88 5.11
N VAL A 51 1.94 -5.19 5.32
CA VAL A 51 1.81 -5.81 6.64
C VAL A 51 2.99 -6.74 6.87
N MET A 52 4.21 -6.19 6.90
CA MET A 52 5.26 -6.86 7.66
C MET A 52 4.81 -6.85 9.12
N LYS A 53 4.38 -8.01 9.62
CA LYS A 53 3.99 -8.16 11.03
C LYS A 53 5.19 -7.82 11.91
N GLY A 54 5.07 -6.80 12.74
CA GLY A 54 6.07 -6.47 13.76
C GLY A 54 6.16 -4.98 14.07
N GLU A 55 6.79 -4.71 15.21
CA GLU A 55 7.19 -3.37 15.61
C GLU A 55 8.39 -2.91 14.78
N TYR A 56 8.37 -1.63 14.42
CA TYR A 56 9.53 -0.96 13.87
C TYR A 56 10.54 -0.72 15.00
N LYS A 57 11.79 -1.09 14.75
CA LYS A 57 12.89 -0.84 15.68
C LYS A 57 13.83 0.16 15.03
N ALA A 58 14.12 1.24 15.74
CA ALA A 58 15.14 2.18 15.32
C ALA A 58 16.48 1.44 15.09
N PRO A 59 17.22 1.76 14.02
CA PRO A 59 18.54 1.17 13.80
C PRO A 59 19.48 1.48 14.98
N ALA A 60 20.34 0.53 15.33
CA ALA A 60 21.37 0.72 16.36
C ALA A 60 22.55 1.54 15.81
N LEU A 61 22.29 2.79 15.45
CA LEU A 61 23.26 3.76 14.95
C LEU A 61 23.26 5.02 15.85
N PRO A 62 24.35 5.81 15.87
CA PRO A 62 24.35 7.11 16.52
C PRO A 62 23.20 7.99 16.01
N LYS A 63 22.57 8.78 16.89
CA LYS A 63 21.46 9.67 16.49
C LYS A 63 21.82 10.61 15.35
N THR A 64 23.08 11.04 15.26
CA THR A 64 23.60 11.91 14.19
C THR A 64 23.59 11.25 12.81
N GLU A 65 23.57 9.93 12.74
CA GLU A 65 23.50 9.16 11.48
C GLU A 65 22.06 8.80 11.10
N LEU A 66 21.08 9.13 11.95
CA LEU A 66 19.68 8.83 11.76
C LEU A 66 18.90 10.10 11.42
N ALA A 67 17.85 9.94 10.63
CA ALA A 67 16.81 10.93 10.48
C ALA A 67 15.86 10.87 11.69
N THR A 68 15.28 12.01 12.05
CA THR A 68 14.23 12.11 13.08
C THR A 68 12.91 12.48 12.43
N ILE A 69 11.89 11.66 12.63
CA ILE A 69 10.50 11.99 12.31
C ILE A 69 9.80 12.43 13.59
N GLN A 70 9.29 13.64 13.59
CA GLN A 70 8.49 14.21 14.64
C GLN A 70 7.01 14.11 14.26
N VAL A 71 6.17 13.76 15.22
CA VAL A 71 4.71 13.85 15.08
C VAL A 71 4.24 14.98 16.00
N ASN A 72 3.84 16.11 15.42
CA ASN A 72 3.31 17.24 16.16
C ASN A 72 1.80 17.41 15.92
N THR A 73 1.07 17.53 17.02
CA THR A 73 -0.39 17.54 17.11
C THR A 73 -0.97 18.95 17.19
N ALA A 74 -0.10 19.96 17.37
CA ALA A 74 -0.47 21.37 17.42
C ALA A 74 -1.17 21.86 16.15
N GLY A 75 -1.00 21.16 15.02
CA GLY A 75 -1.68 21.43 13.74
C GLY A 75 -3.16 21.04 13.69
N GLY A 76 -3.78 20.61 14.79
CA GLY A 76 -5.24 20.41 14.92
C GLY A 76 -5.83 19.20 14.20
N TRP A 77 -5.12 18.61 13.23
CA TRP A 77 -5.60 17.45 12.47
C TRP A 77 -5.69 16.17 13.33
N LEU A 78 -4.84 16.04 14.36
CA LEU A 78 -4.86 14.91 15.29
C LEU A 78 -5.95 15.02 16.37
N ARG A 79 -6.38 16.25 16.72
CA ARG A 79 -7.45 16.48 17.74
C ARG A 79 -8.81 15.89 17.34
N ARG A 80 -8.98 15.51 16.07
CA ARG A 80 -10.22 14.96 15.51
C ARG A 80 -10.18 13.43 15.41
N LEU A 81 -9.11 12.80 15.87
CA LEU A 81 -8.91 11.36 15.76
C LEU A 81 -9.13 10.69 17.11
N ASN A 82 -9.63 9.46 17.08
CA ASN A 82 -9.62 8.58 18.25
C ASN A 82 -8.31 7.79 18.33
N GLN A 83 -7.73 7.45 17.17
CA GLN A 83 -6.50 6.66 17.09
C GLN A 83 -5.73 7.02 15.83
N PHE A 84 -4.41 7.03 15.94
CA PHE A 84 -3.48 7.22 14.84
C PHE A 84 -2.35 6.17 14.93
N ALA A 85 -1.98 5.57 13.80
CA ALA A 85 -0.85 4.68 13.72
C ALA A 85 0.06 5.04 12.52
N LEU A 86 1.36 5.13 12.77
CA LEU A 86 2.40 5.28 11.74
C LEU A 86 3.09 3.94 11.51
N ARG A 87 3.21 3.56 10.24
CA ARG A 87 4.09 2.47 9.81
C ARG A 87 5.19 2.98 8.91
N ILE A 88 6.38 2.42 9.07
CA ILE A 88 7.57 2.65 8.25
C ILE A 88 8.01 1.29 7.69
N ASP A 89 8.09 1.19 6.38
CA ASP A 89 8.34 -0.03 5.61
C ASP A 89 7.45 -1.21 6.06
N GLY A 90 6.17 -0.90 6.27
CA GLY A 90 5.15 -1.87 6.69
C GLY A 90 5.18 -2.26 8.17
N ARG A 91 6.14 -1.78 8.97
CA ARG A 91 6.26 -2.08 10.41
C ARG A 91 5.69 -0.96 11.27
N LEU A 92 5.08 -1.30 12.41
CA LEU A 92 4.43 -0.34 13.29
C LEU A 92 5.46 0.48 14.08
N ALA A 93 5.59 1.78 13.76
CA ALA A 93 6.51 2.69 14.44
C ALA A 93 5.84 3.47 15.57
N LEU A 94 4.54 3.69 15.45
CA LEU A 94 3.76 4.42 16.44
C LEU A 94 2.29 4.00 16.39
N ASP A 95 1.65 3.83 17.53
CA ASP A 95 0.21 3.62 17.66
C ASP A 95 -0.31 4.36 18.89
N GLU A 96 -1.09 5.41 18.65
CA GLU A 96 -1.55 6.32 19.68
C GLU A 96 -3.06 6.38 19.68
N LYS A 97 -3.63 6.15 20.86
CA LYS A 97 -5.01 6.56 21.15
C LYS A 97 -4.97 8.03 21.55
N ILE A 98 -5.91 8.79 21.01
CA ILE A 98 -6.02 10.21 21.23
C ILE A 98 -7.34 10.44 21.94
N ASP A 99 -7.26 10.85 23.20
CA ASP A 99 -8.43 11.30 23.94
C ASP A 99 -8.73 12.76 23.62
N VAL A 100 -10.02 13.08 23.64
CA VAL A 100 -10.51 14.44 23.41
C VAL A 100 -9.97 15.31 24.55
N ASP A 101 -9.32 16.43 24.19
CA ASP A 101 -8.76 17.43 25.11
C ASP A 101 -7.36 17.16 25.72
N GLU A 102 -6.65 16.11 25.30
CA GLU A 102 -5.23 15.98 25.67
C GLU A 102 -4.30 16.77 24.74
N ASP A 103 -3.39 17.56 25.34
CA ASP A 103 -2.26 18.15 24.63
C ASP A 103 -1.25 17.03 24.30
N ILE A 104 -1.38 16.47 23.10
CA ILE A 104 -0.54 15.34 22.69
C ILE A 104 0.91 15.82 22.49
N THR A 105 1.83 15.10 23.11
CA THR A 105 3.28 15.32 23.09
C THR A 105 3.91 15.06 21.72
N ILE A 106 4.98 15.79 21.37
CA ILE A 106 5.81 15.50 20.19
C ILE A 106 6.50 14.14 20.40
N LYS A 107 6.18 13.16 19.54
CA LYS A 107 6.87 11.86 19.53
C LYS A 107 7.93 11.86 18.45
N GLU A 108 9.14 11.44 18.83
CA GLU A 108 10.30 11.32 17.94
C GLU A 108 10.52 9.86 17.55
N ILE A 109 10.67 9.61 16.26
CA ILE A 109 10.93 8.29 15.68
C ILE A 109 12.21 8.38 14.86
N LEU A 110 13.21 7.57 15.22
CA LEU A 110 14.49 7.55 14.52
C LEU A 110 14.45 6.59 13.33
N VAL A 111 14.95 7.06 12.18
CA VAL A 111 14.88 6.35 10.90
C VAL A 111 16.24 6.36 10.22
N SER A 112 16.59 5.24 9.57
CA SER A 112 17.79 5.21 8.72
C SER A 112 17.66 6.23 7.57
N PRO A 113 18.77 6.77 7.06
CA PRO A 113 18.73 7.56 5.85
C PRO A 113 18.34 6.70 4.63
N GLY A 114 17.66 7.33 3.67
CA GLY A 114 17.24 6.73 2.40
C GLY A 114 15.74 6.82 2.15
N GLN A 115 15.29 6.10 1.12
CA GLN A 115 13.88 6.07 0.74
C GLN A 115 13.09 5.07 1.58
N HIS A 116 12.03 5.55 2.23
CA HIS A 116 11.12 4.74 3.04
C HIS A 116 9.68 4.81 2.52
N ASN A 117 8.95 3.71 2.65
CA ASN A 117 7.51 3.67 2.42
C ASN A 117 6.79 3.84 3.75
N MET A 118 5.95 4.85 3.86
CA MET A 118 5.23 5.17 5.08
C MET A 118 3.73 5.04 4.86
N SER A 119 3.04 4.60 5.91
CA SER A 119 1.58 4.65 5.91
C SER A 119 1.06 5.14 7.24
N VAL A 120 0.01 5.94 7.16
CA VAL A 120 -0.72 6.47 8.29
C VAL A 120 -2.10 5.86 8.28
N ARG A 121 -2.47 5.23 9.39
CA ARG A 121 -3.85 4.79 9.65
C ARG A 121 -4.46 5.72 10.68
N ILE A 122 -5.64 6.21 10.40
CA ILE A 122 -6.43 7.03 11.33
C ILE A 122 -7.79 6.38 11.57
N ILE A 123 -8.25 6.45 12.82
CA ILE A 123 -9.62 6.16 13.22
C ILE A 123 -10.23 7.47 13.75
N TYR A 124 -11.36 7.87 13.21
CA TYR A 124 -12.07 9.09 13.61
C TYR A 124 -13.56 8.82 13.78
N ARG A 125 -14.25 9.56 14.66
CA ARG A 125 -15.72 9.46 14.79
C ARG A 125 -16.39 10.12 13.59
N SER A 126 -17.51 9.56 13.13
CA SER A 126 -18.40 10.24 12.19
C SER A 126 -18.77 11.62 12.70
N PHE A 127 -18.88 12.59 11.78
CA PHE A 127 -19.37 13.95 12.05
C PHE A 127 -20.90 14.03 12.02
N ASP A 128 -21.58 12.89 11.88
CA ASP A 128 -23.03 12.78 11.83
C ASP A 128 -23.55 12.34 13.20
N ASP A 129 -24.29 13.25 13.86
CA ASP A 129 -24.72 13.14 15.27
C ASP A 129 -25.72 12.00 15.52
N VAL A 130 -26.23 11.38 14.46
CA VAL A 130 -27.34 10.41 14.55
C VAL A 130 -26.88 9.04 15.03
N ILE A 131 -25.69 8.56 14.60
CA ILE A 131 -24.99 7.38 15.18
C ILE A 131 -23.48 7.54 14.91
N PRO A 132 -22.65 7.85 15.91
CA PRO A 132 -21.22 8.00 15.69
C PRO A 132 -20.55 6.64 15.50
N GLN A 133 -20.42 6.17 14.26
CA GLN A 133 -19.57 5.02 13.95
C GLN A 133 -18.12 5.46 13.70
N PRO A 134 -17.12 4.72 14.21
CA PRO A 134 -15.73 4.99 13.88
C PRO A 134 -15.43 4.63 12.42
N HIS A 135 -14.82 5.56 11.70
CA HIS A 135 -14.34 5.34 10.34
C HIS A 135 -12.82 5.19 10.33
N GLN A 136 -12.32 4.30 9.48
CA GLN A 136 -10.89 4.12 9.26
C GLN A 136 -10.47 4.65 7.89
N ILE A 137 -9.40 5.45 7.85
CA ILE A 137 -8.69 5.83 6.62
C ILE A 137 -7.24 5.38 6.73
N VAL A 138 -6.71 4.84 5.63
CA VAL A 138 -5.28 4.56 5.47
C VAL A 138 -4.74 5.40 4.31
N THR A 139 -3.64 6.11 4.56
CA THR A 139 -2.90 6.87 3.55
C THR A 139 -1.46 6.39 3.47
N GLY A 140 -0.93 6.27 2.26
CA GLY A 140 0.47 5.89 2.03
C GLY A 140 1.23 6.97 1.28
N PHE A 141 2.52 7.11 1.58
CA PHE A 141 3.46 7.95 0.84
C PHE A 141 4.87 7.37 0.93
N SER A 142 5.75 7.73 0.00
CA SER A 142 7.18 7.46 0.12
C SER A 142 7.90 8.76 0.43
N ALA A 143 8.96 8.72 1.22
CA ALA A 143 9.80 9.88 1.49
C ALA A 143 11.27 9.47 1.47
N ASP A 144 12.12 10.38 1.02
CA ASP A 144 13.57 10.25 1.09
C ASP A 144 14.05 11.09 2.28
N VAL A 145 14.76 10.47 3.22
CA VAL A 145 15.24 11.13 4.44
C VAL A 145 16.76 11.08 4.52
N GLU A 146 17.36 12.17 4.96
CA GLU A 146 18.81 12.35 5.02
C GLU A 146 19.32 12.07 6.44
N ALA A 147 20.59 11.67 6.56
CA ALA A 147 21.24 11.47 7.85
C ALA A 147 21.29 12.79 8.63
N GLY A 148 20.89 12.77 9.90
CA GLY A 148 20.76 13.97 10.73
C GLY A 148 19.60 14.89 10.32
N GLY A 149 18.82 14.52 9.30
CA GLY A 149 17.63 15.24 8.87
C GLY A 149 16.54 15.20 9.94
N SER A 150 15.74 16.25 10.00
CA SER A 150 14.58 16.34 10.90
C SER A 150 13.34 16.66 10.08
N TYR A 151 12.29 15.87 10.28
CA TYR A 151 11.09 15.87 9.48
C TYR A 151 9.86 15.89 10.38
N LEU A 152 8.83 16.63 9.96
CA LEU A 152 7.56 16.70 10.64
C LEU A 152 6.50 15.95 9.84
N LEU A 153 5.87 14.95 10.45
CA LEU A 153 4.68 14.31 9.92
C LEU A 153 3.48 15.27 10.01
N ARG A 154 2.87 15.50 8.85
CA ARG A 154 1.68 16.34 8.71
C ARG A 154 0.52 15.54 8.14
N GLY A 155 -0.68 16.01 8.46
CA GLY A 155 -1.93 15.47 7.99
C GLY A 155 -2.93 16.57 7.71
N GLU A 156 -3.79 16.38 6.73
CA GLU A 156 -4.88 17.31 6.43
C GLU A 156 -6.11 16.55 5.96
N PHE A 157 -7.27 16.96 6.47
CA PHE A 157 -8.57 16.54 5.97
C PHE A 157 -9.03 17.47 4.86
N SER A 158 -9.47 16.91 3.75
CA SER A 158 -10.10 17.66 2.67
C SER A 158 -11.50 17.11 2.40
N PRO A 159 -12.48 17.99 2.10
CA PRO A 159 -13.78 17.55 1.60
C PRO A 159 -13.57 16.75 0.31
N SER A 160 -14.34 15.68 0.12
CA SER A 160 -14.40 14.99 -1.15
C SER A 160 -15.82 14.98 -1.71
N VAL A 161 -15.94 14.72 -3.01
CA VAL A 161 -17.21 14.76 -3.73
C VAL A 161 -18.11 13.63 -3.20
N GLY A 162 -19.33 13.96 -2.78
CA GLY A 162 -20.29 13.00 -2.21
C GLY A 162 -20.39 12.99 -0.68
N GLY A 163 -19.88 14.03 0.01
CA GLY A 163 -19.96 14.14 1.48
C GLY A 163 -18.91 13.32 2.23
N GLU A 164 -18.06 12.61 1.49
CA GLU A 164 -16.98 11.83 2.06
C GLU A 164 -15.80 12.73 2.48
N LEU A 165 -15.18 12.45 3.62
CA LEU A 165 -13.92 13.07 3.98
C LEU A 165 -12.75 12.29 3.38
N SER A 166 -11.73 13.04 2.99
CA SER A 166 -10.46 12.50 2.59
C SER A 166 -9.35 12.99 3.50
N PHE A 167 -8.32 12.16 3.67
CA PHE A 167 -7.14 12.52 4.45
C PHE A 167 -5.92 12.39 3.55
N LYS A 168 -4.94 13.28 3.75
CA LYS A 168 -3.61 13.21 3.14
C LYS A 168 -2.58 13.32 4.27
N SER A 169 -1.57 12.46 4.26
CA SER A 169 -0.40 12.56 5.11
C SER A 169 0.87 12.76 4.29
N TRP A 170 1.85 13.48 4.84
CA TRP A 170 3.15 13.73 4.21
C TRP A 170 4.20 14.11 5.26
N LEU A 171 5.48 14.02 4.90
CA LEU A 171 6.60 14.56 5.67
C LEU A 171 7.04 15.91 5.11
N ALA A 172 7.27 16.86 6.01
CA ALA A 172 7.88 18.15 5.71
C ALA A 172 9.24 18.25 6.42
N ASP A 173 10.29 18.66 5.70
CA ASP A 173 11.58 18.98 6.32
C ASP A 173 11.41 20.14 7.32
N THR A 174 11.91 19.99 8.55
CA THR A 174 11.67 20.99 9.61
C THR A 174 12.45 22.28 9.42
N ASN A 175 13.56 22.24 8.69
CA ASN A 175 14.42 23.41 8.47
C ASN A 175 13.87 24.29 7.33
N THR A 176 13.35 23.66 6.29
CA THR A 176 12.91 24.33 5.05
C THR A 176 11.39 24.40 4.91
N GLY A 177 10.65 23.60 5.67
CA GLY A 177 9.19 23.46 5.58
C GLY A 177 8.71 22.75 4.30
N LYS A 178 9.62 22.26 3.45
CA LYS A 178 9.28 21.65 2.15
C LYS A 178 8.76 20.23 2.32
N ASP A 179 7.74 19.86 1.54
CA ASP A 179 7.26 18.48 1.42
C ASP A 179 8.34 17.62 0.73
N VAL A 180 8.80 16.58 1.41
CA VAL A 180 9.80 15.61 0.90
C VAL A 180 9.15 14.30 0.43
N SER A 181 7.82 14.25 0.42
CA SER A 181 7.06 13.05 0.11
C SER A 181 6.82 12.93 -1.39
N LYS A 182 7.15 11.75 -1.92
CA LYS A 182 6.74 11.32 -3.26
C LYS A 182 5.47 10.49 -3.12
N LYS A 183 4.44 10.89 -3.86
CA LYS A 183 3.15 10.19 -3.86
C LYS A 183 3.28 8.89 -4.65
N ASN A 184 3.18 7.73 -3.99
CA ASN A 184 3.10 6.44 -4.68
C ASN A 184 2.14 5.44 -3.97
N ILE A 185 1.19 4.92 -4.76
CA ILE A 185 0.44 3.64 -4.69
C ILE A 185 -0.56 3.33 -3.55
N LEU A 186 -1.19 4.31 -2.88
CA LEU A 186 -2.44 4.02 -2.14
C LEU A 186 -3.55 4.97 -2.59
N GLU A 187 -4.34 4.50 -3.56
CA GLU A 187 -5.74 4.92 -3.65
C GLU A 187 -6.38 4.58 -2.31
N ARG A 188 -6.96 5.61 -1.70
CA ARG A 188 -7.56 5.62 -0.36
C ARG A 188 -8.40 4.36 -0.14
N MET A 189 -8.03 3.54 0.83
CA MET A 189 -8.86 2.40 1.25
C MET A 189 -9.59 2.76 2.54
N LYS A 190 -10.92 2.80 2.48
CA LYS A 190 -11.80 2.97 3.64
C LYS A 190 -12.38 1.61 4.03
N PHE A 191 -12.39 1.33 5.32
CA PHE A 191 -13.02 0.14 5.87
C PHE A 191 -14.04 0.58 6.93
N LYS A 192 -15.23 -0.03 6.93
CA LYS A 192 -16.10 0.02 8.11
C LYS A 192 -15.44 -0.82 9.20
N VAL A 193 -15.36 -0.27 10.40
CA VAL A 193 -14.90 -1.03 11.58
C VAL A 193 -16.15 -1.69 12.15
N GLU A 194 -16.26 -3.01 12.03
CA GLU A 194 -17.22 -3.80 12.80
C GLU A 194 -16.62 -4.01 14.21
N GLU A 195 -17.43 -3.77 15.24
CA GLU A 195 -17.09 -3.97 16.66
C GLU A 195 -16.86 -5.45 17.01
#